data_AF-A0A8X8BGT6-F1
#
_entry.id   AF-A0A8X8BGT6-F1
#
_cell.length_a   1.000
_cell.length_b   1.000
_cell.length_c   1.000
_cell.angle_alpha   90.00
_cell.angle_beta   90.00
_cell.angle_gamma   90.00
#
_symmetry.space_group_name_H-M   'P 1'
#
loop_
_entity.id
_entity.type
_entity.pdbx_description
1 polymer ?
#
loop_
_entity_poly.entity_id
_entity_poly.type
_entity_poly.pdbx_seq_one_letter_code
_entity_poly.pdbx_strand_id
1 'polypeptide(L)'
;MNDSALILTLAQHSHFTLSFFFSPTGLREEHLTRLHIILDGRSRLEEPKLPQGYIGNALFHARPISLLGDLLREPFSKTVKRVHEEIKKMDKKYLRSAIDCLEKHPDLDQLVPGEGNPIFSCAANFCIVSLPKDTAYELDFGWGKPFFKRTSHLNEGKGFVAEGPNMNVAFVVNGGKELVMPRFDNVLNGCTAKRTITLAEQLVSKGMLISVRVMDMTVEDGKKADEMMLLGSGVLVKPVIQWDDDVIADGKEGHITNALLDLLLEDMSSGPPSVRVLVPY
;
A
#
# COMPACT_ATOMS: atom_id res chain seq x y z
N MET A 1 -11.19 -19.85 -0.43
CA MET A 1 -11.36 -18.49 -0.99
C MET A 1 -10.79 -18.56 -2.39
N ASN A 2 -11.62 -18.46 -3.43
CA ASN A 2 -11.18 -18.69 -4.81
C ASN A 2 -10.11 -17.66 -5.22
N ASP A 3 -9.12 -18.09 -5.99
CA ASP A 3 -8.04 -17.25 -6.52
C ASP A 3 -8.57 -15.98 -7.23
N SER A 4 -9.75 -16.06 -7.83
CA SER A 4 -10.46 -14.95 -8.46
C SER A 4 -10.85 -13.83 -7.47
N ALA A 5 -11.16 -14.16 -6.22
CA ALA A 5 -11.53 -13.18 -5.19
C ALA A 5 -10.29 -12.44 -4.66
N LEU A 6 -9.16 -13.14 -4.50
CA LEU A 6 -7.88 -12.52 -4.14
C LEU A 6 -7.40 -11.56 -5.25
N ILE A 7 -7.58 -11.97 -6.52
CA ILE A 7 -7.26 -11.15 -7.70
C ILE A 7 -8.15 -9.91 -7.77
N LEU A 8 -9.44 -10.01 -7.43
CA LEU A 8 -10.35 -8.85 -7.42
C LEU A 8 -10.06 -7.90 -6.25
N THR A 9 -9.72 -8.39 -5.06
CA THR A 9 -9.34 -7.55 -3.92
C THR A 9 -8.00 -6.86 -4.18
N LEU A 10 -7.01 -7.59 -4.73
CA LEU A 10 -5.74 -7.03 -5.17
C LEU A 10 -5.94 -6.06 -6.34
N ALA A 11 -6.78 -6.38 -7.33
CA ALA A 11 -7.06 -5.51 -8.48
C ALA A 11 -7.87 -4.27 -8.11
N GLN A 12 -8.80 -4.33 -7.15
CA GLN A 12 -9.50 -3.15 -6.63
C GLN A 12 -8.57 -2.25 -5.80
N HIS A 13 -7.57 -2.82 -5.11
CA HIS A 13 -6.55 -2.06 -4.38
C HIS A 13 -5.39 -1.57 -5.27
N SER A 14 -5.17 -2.17 -6.44
CA SER A 14 -4.04 -1.86 -7.34
C SER A 14 -4.42 -1.21 -8.67
N HIS A 15 -5.71 -1.08 -8.98
CA HIS A 15 -6.20 -0.43 -10.21
C HIS A 15 -5.77 1.05 -10.32
N PHE A 16 -5.57 1.71 -9.17
CA PHE A 16 -5.11 3.11 -9.09
C PHE A 16 -3.59 3.25 -8.92
N THR A 17 -2.91 2.16 -8.54
CA THR A 17 -1.51 2.17 -8.10
C THR A 17 -0.57 1.77 -9.22
N LEU A 18 -0.97 0.88 -10.13
CA LEU A 18 -0.12 0.44 -11.24
C LEU A 18 0.11 1.52 -12.32
N SER A 19 -0.82 2.46 -12.51
CA SER A 19 -0.71 3.52 -13.52
C SER A 19 -0.10 4.82 -12.99
N PHE A 20 -0.17 5.07 -11.68
CA PHE A 20 0.27 6.34 -11.08
C PHE A 20 1.76 6.41 -10.72
N PHE A 21 2.45 5.28 -10.57
CA PHE A 21 3.86 5.26 -10.13
C PHE A 21 4.89 5.41 -11.26
N PHE A 22 4.45 5.56 -12.51
CA PHE A 22 5.35 5.61 -13.67
C PHE A 22 5.78 7.02 -14.13
N SER A 23 5.53 8.07 -13.35
CA SER A 23 6.06 9.40 -13.63
C SER A 23 6.23 10.20 -12.34
N PRO A 24 7.40 10.77 -11.99
CA PRO A 24 8.44 11.26 -12.92
C PRO A 24 9.90 10.99 -12.46
N THR A 25 10.57 9.98 -13.01
CA THR A 25 12.06 9.95 -13.04
C THR A 25 12.55 9.24 -14.32
N GLY A 26 13.00 9.97 -15.34
CA GLY A 26 13.88 9.46 -16.42
C GLY A 26 13.46 8.21 -17.23
N LEU A 27 12.30 7.62 -16.98
CA LEU A 27 11.85 6.41 -17.65
C LEU A 27 11.17 6.75 -18.97
N ARG A 28 11.54 6.03 -20.02
CA ARG A 28 11.00 6.18 -21.37
C ARG A 28 10.11 4.97 -21.67
N GLU A 29 9.16 5.13 -22.58
CA GLU A 29 8.18 4.09 -22.90
C GLU A 29 8.81 2.77 -23.40
N GLU A 30 10.02 2.85 -23.97
CA GLU A 30 10.82 1.70 -24.39
C GLU A 30 11.48 0.91 -23.24
N HIS A 31 11.45 1.42 -22.01
CA HIS A 31 12.03 0.71 -20.88
C HIS A 31 11.17 -0.47 -20.46
N LEU A 32 11.82 -1.61 -20.21
CA LEU A 32 11.18 -2.78 -19.62
C LEU A 32 10.94 -2.54 -18.13
N THR A 33 9.70 -2.78 -17.72
CA THR A 33 9.23 -2.77 -16.34
C THR A 33 9.07 -4.21 -15.88
N ARG A 34 9.51 -4.50 -14.65
CA ARG A 34 9.36 -5.83 -14.05
C ARG A 34 8.62 -5.72 -12.72
N LEU A 35 7.51 -6.44 -12.60
CA LEU A 35 6.86 -6.63 -11.32
C LEU A 35 7.46 -7.87 -10.65
N HIS A 36 7.75 -7.80 -9.36
CA HIS A 36 8.25 -8.88 -8.52
C HIS A 36 7.14 -9.27 -7.56
N ILE A 37 6.66 -10.50 -7.66
CA ILE A 37 5.58 -11.02 -6.81
C ILE A 37 6.15 -12.17 -6.00
N ILE A 38 6.08 -12.05 -4.68
CA ILE A 38 6.52 -13.11 -3.78
C ILE A 38 5.33 -14.02 -3.49
N LEU A 39 5.49 -15.31 -3.78
CA LEU A 39 4.49 -16.35 -3.63
C LEU A 39 4.90 -17.36 -2.57
N ASP A 40 3.96 -17.79 -1.72
CA ASP A 40 4.16 -18.92 -0.83
C ASP A 40 4.01 -20.23 -1.62
N GLY A 41 5.09 -21.00 -1.70
CA GLY A 41 5.15 -22.30 -2.37
C GLY A 41 4.56 -23.44 -1.53
N ARG A 42 4.26 -23.24 -0.25
CA ARG A 42 3.79 -24.32 0.65
C ARG A 42 2.53 -25.02 0.17
N SER A 43 1.56 -24.25 -0.34
CA SER A 43 0.32 -24.80 -0.87
C SER A 43 0.48 -25.42 -2.26
N ARG A 44 1.60 -25.16 -2.96
CA ARG A 44 1.83 -25.60 -4.35
C ARG A 44 2.78 -26.79 -4.44
N LEU A 45 3.63 -26.99 -3.44
CA LEU A 45 4.52 -28.13 -3.30
C LEU A 45 3.78 -29.29 -2.63
N GLU A 46 2.77 -29.85 -3.30
CA GLU A 46 1.83 -30.78 -2.65
C GLU A 46 2.35 -32.22 -2.52
N GLU A 47 3.49 -32.58 -3.11
CA GLU A 47 3.97 -33.97 -3.10
C GLU A 47 5.52 -34.08 -3.16
N PRO A 48 6.17 -34.54 -2.08
CA PRO A 48 5.62 -34.53 -0.72
C PRO A 48 5.22 -33.11 -0.29
N LYS A 49 4.09 -32.99 0.42
CA LYS A 49 3.72 -31.75 1.13
C LYS A 49 4.83 -31.37 2.08
N LEU A 50 5.08 -30.07 2.19
CA LEU A 50 5.91 -29.59 3.30
C LEU A 50 5.21 -29.99 4.61
N PRO A 51 5.98 -30.47 5.61
CA PRO A 51 5.42 -30.86 6.90
C PRO A 51 4.60 -29.73 7.52
N GLN A 52 3.53 -30.09 8.21
CA GLN A 52 2.79 -29.12 9.02
C GLN A 52 3.73 -28.51 10.06
N GLY A 53 3.81 -27.18 10.11
CA GLY A 53 4.75 -26.48 10.98
C GLY A 53 6.18 -26.37 10.43
N TYR A 54 6.41 -26.61 9.13
CA TYR A 54 7.72 -26.40 8.50
C TYR A 54 8.29 -25.00 8.81
N ILE A 55 9.47 -24.98 9.45
CA ILE A 55 10.23 -23.77 9.78
C ILE A 55 11.34 -23.61 8.74
N GLY A 56 11.16 -22.66 7.82
CA GLY A 56 12.09 -22.37 6.74
C GLY A 56 11.46 -21.52 5.63
N ASN A 57 12.28 -21.08 4.67
CA ASN A 57 11.83 -20.29 3.53
C ASN A 57 11.23 -21.18 2.44
N ALA A 58 10.02 -20.85 1.99
CA ALA A 58 9.34 -21.50 0.87
C ALA A 58 8.75 -20.45 -0.07
N LEU A 59 9.47 -19.34 -0.26
CA LEU A 59 9.04 -18.18 -1.04
C LEU A 59 9.64 -18.25 -2.45
N PHE A 60 8.80 -18.01 -3.46
CA PHE A 60 9.19 -18.02 -4.86
C PHE A 60 8.81 -16.71 -5.53
N HIS A 61 9.56 -16.31 -6.57
CA HIS A 61 9.39 -15.02 -7.24
C HIS A 61 8.75 -15.17 -8.62
N ALA A 62 7.52 -14.71 -8.78
CA ALA A 62 6.89 -14.48 -10.09
C ALA A 62 7.29 -13.10 -10.62
N ARG A 63 7.71 -13.04 -11.88
CA ARG A 63 8.31 -11.82 -12.46
C ARG A 63 7.70 -11.48 -13.82
N PRO A 64 6.45 -10.99 -13.89
CA PRO A 64 5.91 -10.55 -15.16
C PRO A 64 6.66 -9.30 -15.64
N ILE A 65 6.98 -9.27 -16.93
CA ILE A 65 7.74 -8.20 -17.58
C ILE A 65 6.87 -7.59 -18.69
N SER A 66 6.89 -6.28 -18.82
CA SER A 66 6.23 -5.55 -19.91
C SER A 66 6.98 -4.27 -20.24
N LEU A 67 6.83 -3.76 -21.46
CA LEU A 67 7.26 -2.39 -21.76
C LEU A 67 6.42 -1.40 -20.95
N LEU A 68 7.06 -0.30 -20.56
CA LEU A 68 6.38 0.78 -19.87
C LEU A 68 5.26 1.38 -20.72
N GLY A 69 5.54 1.66 -22.00
CA GLY A 69 4.53 2.18 -22.92
C GLY A 69 3.31 1.27 -23.08
N ASP A 70 3.52 -0.05 -23.04
CA ASP A 70 2.43 -1.03 -23.10
C ASP A 70 1.57 -0.96 -21.84
N LEU A 71 2.19 -0.90 -20.64
CA LEU A 71 1.45 -0.82 -19.38
C LEU A 71 0.62 0.47 -19.28
N LEU A 72 1.11 1.58 -19.81
CA LEU A 72 0.41 2.86 -19.79
C LEU A 72 -0.77 2.93 -20.78
N ARG A 73 -0.73 2.16 -21.87
CA ARG A 73 -1.69 2.25 -22.97
C ARG A 73 -2.64 1.07 -23.08
N GLU A 74 -2.26 -0.10 -22.57
CA GLU A 74 -3.07 -1.30 -22.71
C GLU A 74 -4.27 -1.29 -21.75
N PRO A 75 -5.38 -1.96 -22.12
CA PRO A 75 -6.48 -2.17 -21.17
C PRO A 75 -5.97 -2.93 -19.95
N PHE A 76 -6.36 -2.48 -18.76
CA PHE A 76 -5.93 -3.08 -17.49
C PHE A 76 -6.16 -4.60 -17.40
N SER A 77 -7.22 -5.10 -18.04
CA SER A 77 -7.51 -6.54 -18.13
C SER A 77 -6.35 -7.35 -18.73
N LYS A 78 -5.58 -6.76 -19.65
CA LYS A 78 -4.38 -7.37 -20.23
C LYS A 78 -3.23 -7.43 -19.22
N THR A 79 -3.04 -6.38 -18.42
CA THR A 79 -2.07 -6.37 -17.32
C THR A 79 -2.43 -7.41 -16.26
N VAL A 80 -3.69 -7.46 -15.83
CA VAL A 80 -4.19 -8.48 -14.89
C VAL A 80 -3.99 -9.87 -15.44
N LYS A 81 -4.31 -10.09 -16.71
CA LYS A 81 -4.08 -11.39 -17.37
C LYS A 81 -2.59 -11.76 -17.34
N ARG A 82 -1.68 -10.82 -17.65
CA ARG A 82 -0.23 -11.06 -17.58
C ARG A 82 0.21 -11.47 -16.17
N VAL A 83 -0.25 -10.75 -15.15
CA VAL A 83 0.03 -11.06 -13.75
C VAL A 83 -0.53 -12.44 -13.37
N HIS A 84 -1.78 -12.70 -13.73
CA HIS A 84 -2.47 -13.96 -13.43
C HIS A 84 -1.75 -15.16 -14.07
N GLU A 85 -1.39 -15.07 -15.35
CA GLU A 85 -0.69 -16.15 -16.04
C GLU A 85 0.71 -16.39 -15.45
N GLU A 86 1.43 -15.35 -15.05
CA GLU A 86 2.74 -15.53 -14.41
C GLU A 86 2.63 -16.19 -13.02
N ILE A 87 1.59 -15.84 -12.24
CA ILE A 87 1.30 -16.53 -10.97
C ILE A 87 0.85 -17.96 -11.22
N LYS A 88 0.04 -18.21 -12.25
CA LYS A 88 -0.50 -19.54 -12.58
C LYS A 88 0.59 -20.49 -13.09
N LYS A 89 1.56 -19.97 -13.82
CA LYS A 89 2.76 -20.69 -14.30
C LYS A 89 3.59 -21.29 -13.16
N MET A 90 3.53 -20.70 -11.96
CA MET A 90 4.26 -21.15 -10.77
C MET A 90 3.63 -22.41 -10.15
N ASP A 91 3.38 -23.43 -10.95
CA ASP A 91 2.85 -24.71 -10.50
C ASP A 91 3.93 -25.58 -9.83
N LYS A 92 3.52 -26.74 -9.29
CA LYS A 92 4.43 -27.70 -8.65
C LYS A 92 5.67 -28.01 -9.51
N LYS A 93 5.49 -28.19 -10.83
CA LYS A 93 6.58 -28.57 -11.74
C LYS A 93 7.56 -27.42 -11.90
N TYR A 94 7.06 -26.21 -12.05
CA TYR A 94 7.90 -25.02 -12.18
C TYR A 94 8.67 -24.74 -10.88
N LEU A 95 8.02 -24.83 -9.72
CA LEU A 95 8.69 -24.62 -8.43
C LEU A 95 9.82 -25.63 -8.20
N ARG A 96 9.60 -26.91 -8.54
CA ARG A 96 10.62 -27.97 -8.50
C ARG A 96 11.79 -27.67 -9.43
N SER A 97 11.49 -27.31 -10.68
CA SER A 97 12.50 -26.94 -11.66
C SER A 97 13.33 -25.73 -11.21
N ALA A 98 12.71 -24.75 -10.54
CA ALA A 98 13.42 -23.61 -9.96
C ALA A 98 14.40 -24.05 -8.87
N ILE A 99 14.01 -24.99 -7.99
CA ILE A 99 14.91 -25.58 -6.99
C ILE A 99 16.08 -26.30 -7.68
N ASP A 100 15.80 -27.16 -8.67
CA ASP A 100 16.83 -27.89 -9.42
C ASP A 100 17.82 -26.95 -10.13
N CYS A 101 17.34 -25.78 -10.57
CA CYS A 101 18.17 -24.73 -11.17
C CYS A 101 19.09 -24.07 -10.13
N LEU A 102 18.55 -23.78 -8.94
CA LEU A 102 19.33 -23.20 -7.83
C LEU A 102 20.41 -24.17 -7.35
N GLU A 103 20.12 -25.46 -7.22
CA GLU A 103 21.11 -26.48 -6.81
C GLU A 103 22.33 -26.57 -7.75
N LYS A 104 22.15 -26.22 -9.03
CA LYS A 104 23.22 -26.22 -10.04
C LYS A 104 23.97 -24.90 -10.12
N HIS A 105 23.50 -23.85 -9.44
CA HIS A 105 24.12 -22.53 -9.51
C HIS A 105 25.43 -22.53 -8.70
N PRO A 106 26.54 -22.03 -9.25
CA PRO A 106 27.86 -22.13 -8.60
C PRO A 106 27.97 -21.28 -7.32
N ASP A 107 27.15 -20.24 -7.21
CA ASP A 107 27.15 -19.31 -6.08
C ASP A 107 25.74 -18.74 -5.87
N LEU A 108 25.06 -19.19 -4.83
CA LEU A 108 23.70 -18.76 -4.53
C LEU A 108 23.64 -17.31 -4.02
N ASP A 109 24.71 -16.79 -3.42
CA ASP A 109 24.74 -15.44 -2.85
C ASP A 109 24.71 -14.38 -3.96
N GLN A 110 25.20 -14.70 -5.16
CA GLN A 110 25.04 -13.86 -6.35
C GLN A 110 23.58 -13.70 -6.81
N LEU A 111 22.70 -14.63 -6.45
CA LEU A 111 21.28 -14.57 -6.79
C LEU A 111 20.48 -13.77 -5.77
N VAL A 112 21.03 -13.55 -4.57
CA VAL A 112 20.45 -12.69 -3.56
C VAL A 112 20.75 -11.24 -3.95
N PRO A 113 19.74 -10.40 -4.19
CA PRO A 113 19.98 -9.01 -4.53
C PRO A 113 20.63 -8.29 -3.32
N GLY A 114 21.88 -7.86 -3.44
CA GLY A 114 22.56 -7.06 -2.41
C GLY A 114 21.99 -5.64 -2.27
N GLU A 115 22.45 -4.92 -1.24
CA GLU A 115 22.13 -3.48 -1.08
C GLU A 115 22.54 -2.70 -2.34
N GLY A 116 21.60 -1.90 -2.87
CA GLY A 116 21.80 -1.14 -4.13
C GLY A 116 21.46 -1.88 -5.42
N ASN A 117 20.99 -3.14 -5.36
CA ASN A 117 20.61 -3.89 -6.55
C ASN A 117 19.47 -3.21 -7.36
N PRO A 118 19.61 -3.04 -8.69
CA PRO A 118 18.61 -2.40 -9.56
C PRO A 118 17.24 -3.09 -9.58
N ILE A 119 17.12 -4.32 -9.07
CA ILE A 119 15.83 -4.98 -8.80
C ILE A 119 14.98 -4.17 -7.81
N PHE A 120 15.61 -3.51 -6.83
CA PHE A 120 14.93 -2.70 -5.81
C PHE A 120 15.23 -1.19 -5.94
N SER A 121 16.20 -0.78 -6.76
CA SER A 121 16.58 0.64 -6.95
C SER A 121 16.18 1.24 -8.30
N CYS A 122 15.64 0.45 -9.23
CA CYS A 122 15.10 1.00 -10.47
C CYS A 122 13.63 1.39 -10.26
N ALA A 123 13.29 2.66 -10.52
CA ALA A 123 11.93 3.21 -10.45
C ALA A 123 10.87 2.47 -11.30
N ALA A 124 11.29 1.48 -12.10
CA ALA A 124 10.44 0.62 -12.93
C ALA A 124 10.24 -0.80 -12.38
N ASN A 125 10.74 -1.12 -11.18
CA ASN A 125 10.61 -2.45 -10.58
C ASN A 125 9.83 -2.37 -9.27
N PHE A 126 8.74 -3.15 -9.17
CA PHE A 126 7.84 -3.14 -8.01
C PHE A 126 7.86 -4.49 -7.31
N CYS A 127 7.77 -4.52 -5.98
CA CYS A 127 7.66 -5.76 -5.22
C CYS A 127 6.31 -5.83 -4.49
N ILE A 128 5.51 -6.87 -4.75
CA ILE A 128 4.27 -7.16 -4.04
C ILE A 128 4.48 -8.40 -3.17
N VAL A 129 4.25 -8.24 -1.88
CA VAL A 129 4.28 -9.32 -0.89
C VAL A 129 2.89 -9.49 -0.30
N SER A 130 2.29 -10.66 -0.52
CA SER A 130 1.07 -11.04 0.20
C SER A 130 1.47 -11.70 1.52
N LEU A 131 1.12 -11.06 2.63
CA LEU A 131 1.27 -11.67 3.95
C LEU A 131 0.10 -12.65 4.17
N PRO A 132 0.33 -13.85 4.75
CA PRO A 132 -0.75 -14.77 5.09
C PRO A 132 -1.77 -14.13 6.04
N LYS A 133 -2.98 -14.71 6.10
CA LYS A 133 -4.03 -14.36 7.07
C LYS A 133 -3.45 -14.11 8.46
N ASP A 134 -3.92 -13.02 9.06
CA ASP A 134 -3.29 -12.24 10.11
C ASP A 134 -3.18 -12.94 11.48
N THR A 135 -2.43 -14.04 11.56
CA THR A 135 -2.07 -14.75 12.81
C THR A 135 -1.32 -13.86 13.80
N ALA A 136 -0.77 -12.73 13.35
CA ALA A 136 -0.13 -11.79 14.25
C ALA A 136 -1.12 -11.11 15.21
N TYR A 137 -2.38 -10.88 14.82
CA TYR A 137 -3.41 -10.36 15.72
C TYR A 137 -3.96 -11.45 16.67
N GLU A 138 -3.52 -12.70 16.50
CA GLU A 138 -3.83 -13.82 17.41
C GLU A 138 -2.76 -14.01 18.50
N LEU A 139 -1.63 -13.32 18.41
CA LEU A 139 -0.50 -13.46 19.33
C LEU A 139 -0.71 -12.71 20.64
N ASP A 140 -1.21 -13.38 21.67
CA ASP A 140 -1.42 -12.80 23.00
C ASP A 140 -0.40 -13.37 24.01
N PHE A 141 0.44 -12.49 24.57
CA PHE A 141 1.42 -12.85 25.60
C PHE A 141 0.84 -12.80 27.02
N GLY A 142 -0.45 -12.54 27.17
CA GLY A 142 -1.14 -12.33 28.45
C GLY A 142 -1.47 -10.87 28.75
N TRP A 143 -1.14 -9.95 27.84
CA TRP A 143 -1.45 -8.50 27.95
C TRP A 143 -2.53 -8.03 26.97
N GLY A 144 -3.16 -8.97 26.26
CA GLY A 144 -4.12 -8.69 25.21
C GLY A 144 -3.50 -8.81 23.83
N LYS A 145 -4.39 -8.95 22.84
CA LYS A 145 -4.00 -9.11 21.43
C LYS A 145 -3.39 -7.83 20.87
N PRO A 146 -2.48 -7.93 19.87
CA PRO A 146 -1.90 -6.76 19.25
C PRO A 146 -2.99 -5.93 18.60
N PHE A 147 -2.96 -4.63 18.84
CA PHE A 147 -3.90 -3.69 18.21
C PHE A 147 -3.44 -3.28 16.81
N PHE A 148 -2.14 -3.37 16.50
CA PHE A 148 -1.55 -2.90 15.26
C PHE A 148 -0.26 -3.66 14.89
N LYS A 149 0.01 -3.82 13.59
CA LYS A 149 1.26 -4.39 13.04
C LYS A 149 1.72 -3.62 11.81
N ARG A 150 3.03 -3.35 11.71
CA ARG A 150 3.70 -2.76 10.54
C ARG A 150 5.05 -3.44 10.29
N THR A 151 5.53 -3.44 9.04
CA THR A 151 6.92 -3.76 8.71
C THR A 151 7.84 -2.61 9.14
N SER A 152 8.92 -2.91 9.86
CA SER A 152 9.83 -1.88 10.41
C SER A 152 10.59 -1.08 9.34
N HIS A 153 10.70 -1.60 8.11
CA HIS A 153 11.47 -0.98 7.02
C HIS A 153 10.72 -1.08 5.70
N LEU A 154 10.25 0.06 5.18
CA LEU A 154 10.08 0.26 3.74
C LEU A 154 11.38 0.91 3.26
N ASN A 155 12.03 0.33 2.25
CA ASN A 155 13.23 0.92 1.66
C ASN A 155 12.87 2.25 0.98
N GLU A 156 12.96 3.36 1.72
CA GLU A 156 13.62 4.58 1.29
C GLU A 156 14.07 5.38 2.54
N GLY A 157 15.37 5.31 2.82
CA GLY A 157 16.05 5.83 4.03
C GLY A 157 16.18 7.35 4.11
N LYS A 158 15.06 8.07 4.00
CA LYS A 158 14.99 9.53 4.20
C LYS A 158 14.21 9.95 5.46
N GLY A 159 13.61 9.00 6.18
CA GLY A 159 12.88 9.27 7.43
C GLY A 159 11.51 9.92 7.23
N PHE A 160 10.93 9.85 6.03
CA PHE A 160 9.63 10.44 5.73
C PHE A 160 8.46 9.48 6.02
N VAL A 161 7.34 10.07 6.41
CA VAL A 161 6.07 9.39 6.64
C VAL A 161 5.42 9.04 5.31
N ALA A 162 4.95 7.80 5.20
CA ALA A 162 4.21 7.29 4.04
C ALA A 162 2.73 7.07 4.37
N GLU A 163 2.28 5.83 4.45
CA GLU A 163 0.89 5.44 4.74
C GLU A 163 0.77 4.37 5.83
N GLY A 164 -0.45 4.22 6.35
CA GLY A 164 -0.87 3.05 7.12
C GLY A 164 -1.36 1.91 6.21
N PRO A 165 -1.54 0.69 6.76
CA PRO A 165 -2.09 -0.42 5.99
C PRO A 165 -3.51 -0.07 5.49
N ASN A 166 -3.65 0.07 4.17
CA ASN A 166 -4.88 0.47 3.46
C ASN A 166 -5.41 1.88 3.80
N MET A 167 -4.61 2.76 4.39
CA MET A 167 -5.04 4.11 4.77
C MET A 167 -3.95 5.15 4.53
N ASN A 168 -4.32 6.27 3.91
CA ASN A 168 -3.47 7.46 3.90
C ASN A 168 -3.40 8.07 5.30
N VAL A 169 -2.43 8.96 5.52
CA VAL A 169 -2.30 9.73 6.76
C VAL A 169 -2.30 11.22 6.44
N ALA A 170 -2.88 12.02 7.31
CA ALA A 170 -2.80 13.47 7.25
C ALA A 170 -2.52 14.06 8.64
N PHE A 171 -1.96 15.26 8.63
CA PHE A 171 -1.52 15.98 9.81
C PHE A 171 -2.09 17.38 9.78
N VAL A 172 -2.47 17.91 10.93
CA VAL A 172 -2.69 19.34 11.12
C VAL A 172 -1.49 19.89 11.87
N VAL A 173 -0.88 20.93 11.34
CA VAL A 173 0.35 21.53 11.87
C VAL A 173 0.22 23.05 11.99
N ASN A 174 1.29 23.66 12.53
CA ASN A 174 1.44 25.10 12.67
C ASN A 174 0.32 25.75 13.51
N GLY A 175 0.04 25.18 14.67
CA GLY A 175 -0.96 25.68 15.62
C GLY A 175 -2.39 25.36 15.19
N GLY A 176 -2.60 24.22 14.53
CA GLY A 176 -3.92 23.77 14.10
C GLY A 176 -4.41 24.47 12.82
N LYS A 177 -3.53 25.09 12.04
CA LYS A 177 -3.91 25.97 10.92
C LYS A 177 -3.63 25.43 9.53
N GLU A 178 -2.84 24.37 9.41
CA GLU A 178 -2.45 23.87 8.09
C GLU A 178 -2.65 22.36 8.02
N LEU A 179 -3.41 21.90 7.02
CA LEU A 179 -3.55 20.49 6.74
C LEU A 179 -2.42 20.05 5.80
N VAL A 180 -1.65 19.07 6.21
CA VAL A 180 -0.54 18.51 5.44
C VAL A 180 -0.74 17.02 5.23
N MET A 181 -0.53 16.59 3.99
CA MET A 181 -0.53 15.18 3.61
C MET A 181 0.82 14.80 2.98
N PRO A 182 1.38 13.61 3.25
CA PRO A 182 2.55 13.11 2.55
C PRO A 182 2.38 13.10 1.03
N ARG A 183 3.49 13.24 0.30
CA ARG A 183 3.48 13.16 -1.18
C ARG A 183 2.97 11.80 -1.65
N PHE A 184 2.15 11.82 -2.69
CA PHE A 184 1.63 10.62 -3.35
C PHE A 184 2.66 9.94 -4.27
N ASP A 185 3.90 10.44 -4.33
CA ASP A 185 4.97 9.89 -5.16
C ASP A 185 5.37 8.48 -4.69
N ASN A 186 5.33 8.26 -3.38
CA ASN A 186 5.71 7.01 -2.71
C ASN A 186 4.57 6.40 -1.86
N VAL A 187 3.35 6.91 -2.00
CA VAL A 187 2.19 6.59 -1.15
C VAL A 187 0.96 6.36 -2.04
N LEU A 188 0.04 5.46 -1.65
CA LEU A 188 -1.18 5.20 -2.42
C LEU A 188 -1.95 6.50 -2.66
N ASN A 189 -2.32 6.73 -3.92
CA ASN A 189 -3.07 7.92 -4.28
C ASN A 189 -4.59 7.74 -4.02
N GLY A 190 -4.95 7.59 -2.74
CA GLY A 190 -6.28 7.18 -2.29
C GLY A 190 -7.39 8.18 -2.64
N CYS A 191 -8.51 7.65 -3.13
CA CYS A 191 -9.69 8.46 -3.48
C CYS A 191 -10.24 9.24 -2.28
N THR A 192 -10.30 8.60 -1.10
CA THR A 192 -10.73 9.25 0.15
C THR A 192 -9.81 10.41 0.50
N ALA A 193 -8.50 10.23 0.38
CA ALA A 193 -7.50 11.26 0.68
C ALA A 193 -7.59 12.46 -0.27
N LYS A 194 -7.66 12.22 -1.59
CA LYS A 194 -7.89 13.25 -2.60
C LYS A 194 -9.19 14.02 -2.37
N ARG A 195 -10.27 13.31 -2.05
CA ARG A 195 -11.56 13.94 -1.79
C ARG A 195 -11.50 14.79 -0.51
N THR A 196 -10.83 14.28 0.53
CA THR A 196 -10.58 15.01 1.78
C THR A 196 -9.80 16.29 1.53
N ILE A 197 -8.72 16.27 0.73
CA ILE A 197 -7.98 17.50 0.33
C ILE A 197 -8.93 18.50 -0.34
N THR A 198 -9.78 18.04 -1.26
CA THR A 198 -10.74 18.92 -1.96
C THR A 198 -11.77 19.52 -1.00
N LEU A 199 -12.29 18.73 -0.06
CA LEU A 199 -13.26 19.19 0.94
C LEU A 199 -12.62 20.11 1.98
N ALA A 200 -11.33 19.91 2.29
CA ALA A 200 -10.58 20.75 3.23
C ALA A 200 -10.48 22.21 2.78
N GLU A 201 -10.58 22.51 1.49
CA GLU A 201 -10.69 23.89 0.98
C GLU A 201 -11.93 24.62 1.53
N GLN A 202 -12.99 23.90 1.90
CA GLN A 202 -14.13 24.50 2.60
C GLN A 202 -13.79 24.93 4.03
N LEU A 203 -12.85 24.23 4.68
CA LEU A 203 -12.35 24.64 5.99
C LEU A 203 -11.43 25.86 5.88
N VAL A 204 -10.72 26.01 4.76
CA VAL A 204 -9.97 27.23 4.43
C VAL A 204 -10.93 28.42 4.25
N SER A 205 -11.99 28.25 3.46
CA SER A 205 -12.98 29.33 3.24
C SER A 205 -13.75 29.74 4.50
N LYS A 206 -13.95 28.79 5.44
CA LYS A 206 -14.52 29.04 6.77
C LYS A 206 -13.52 29.65 7.77
N GLY A 207 -12.26 29.85 7.39
CA GLY A 207 -11.20 30.39 8.25
C GLY A 207 -10.71 29.44 9.34
N MET A 208 -11.06 28.16 9.26
CA MET A 208 -10.59 27.13 10.19
C MET A 208 -9.14 26.74 9.86
N LEU A 209 -8.83 26.58 8.56
CA LEU A 209 -7.49 26.37 8.03
C LEU A 209 -7.01 27.60 7.25
N ILE A 210 -5.69 27.76 7.14
CA ILE A 210 -5.03 28.76 6.29
C ILE A 210 -4.59 28.13 4.97
N SER A 211 -4.16 26.86 4.99
CA SER A 211 -3.75 26.15 3.77
C SER A 211 -3.91 24.64 3.87
N VAL A 212 -3.96 24.00 2.70
CA VAL A 212 -3.87 22.55 2.51
C VAL A 212 -2.67 22.27 1.62
N ARG A 213 -1.76 21.37 2.04
CA ARG A 213 -0.52 21.08 1.31
C ARG A 213 -0.25 19.58 1.19
N VAL A 214 0.37 19.22 0.07
CA VAL A 214 0.94 17.89 -0.16
C VAL A 214 2.46 18.04 -0.22
N MET A 215 3.17 17.50 0.77
CA MET A 215 4.63 17.66 0.91
C MET A 215 5.23 16.51 1.73
N ASP A 216 6.56 16.39 1.70
CA ASP A 216 7.26 15.40 2.53
C ASP A 216 7.13 15.77 4.01
N MET A 217 6.87 14.77 4.84
CA MET A 217 6.71 14.91 6.29
C MET A 217 7.69 13.96 6.96
N THR A 218 8.52 14.42 7.89
CA THR A 218 9.39 13.51 8.66
C THR A 218 8.60 12.83 9.79
N VAL A 219 9.13 11.74 10.33
CA VAL A 219 8.53 11.12 11.53
C VAL A 219 8.55 12.09 12.71
N GLU A 220 9.63 12.86 12.91
CA GLU A 220 9.70 13.85 13.98
C GLU A 220 8.65 14.95 13.83
N ASP A 221 8.40 15.44 12.62
CA ASP A 221 7.40 16.47 12.37
C ASP A 221 5.97 15.93 12.56
N GLY A 222 5.71 14.71 12.09
CA GLY A 222 4.42 14.03 12.27
C GLY A 222 4.08 13.81 13.74
N LYS A 223 5.07 13.45 14.57
CA LYS A 223 4.90 13.28 16.03
C LYS A 223 4.66 14.61 16.77
N LYS A 224 5.06 15.75 16.19
CA LYS A 224 4.84 17.11 16.72
C LYS A 224 3.57 17.77 16.19
N ALA A 225 2.77 17.07 15.37
CA ALA A 225 1.57 17.62 14.78
C ALA A 225 0.53 18.00 15.86
N ASP A 226 -0.28 19.01 15.55
CA ASP A 226 -1.41 19.44 16.37
C ASP A 226 -2.58 18.46 16.29
N GLU A 227 -2.76 17.82 15.13
CA GLU A 227 -3.69 16.69 14.96
C GLU A 227 -3.10 15.67 13.97
N MET A 228 -3.47 14.40 14.11
CA MET A 228 -3.11 13.34 13.18
C MET A 228 -4.34 12.49 12.87
N MET A 229 -4.46 12.04 11.62
CA MET A 229 -5.60 11.22 11.18
C MET A 229 -5.23 10.20 10.11
N LEU A 230 -5.94 9.08 10.11
CA LEU A 230 -5.92 8.08 9.04
C LEU A 230 -7.14 8.25 8.14
N LEU A 231 -6.96 8.02 6.84
CA LEU A 231 -7.96 8.20 5.80
C LEU A 231 -8.11 6.91 4.99
N GLY A 232 -9.29 6.30 5.01
CA GLY A 232 -9.54 5.00 4.39
C GLY A 232 -10.97 4.86 3.86
N SER A 233 -11.20 3.87 2.99
CA SER A 233 -12.56 3.60 2.49
C SER A 233 -13.44 2.86 3.51
N GLY A 234 -12.84 1.97 4.32
CA GLY A 234 -13.55 1.27 5.40
C GLY A 234 -13.67 2.09 6.68
N VAL A 235 -12.76 3.04 6.89
CA VAL A 235 -12.77 4.00 8.00
C VAL A 235 -12.41 5.37 7.41
N LEU A 236 -13.43 6.20 7.17
CA LEU A 236 -13.35 7.42 6.37
C LEU A 236 -12.26 8.39 6.83
N VAL A 237 -12.41 8.91 8.05
CA VAL A 237 -11.42 9.73 8.75
C VAL A 237 -11.36 9.23 10.18
N LYS A 238 -10.19 8.81 10.64
CA LYS A 238 -9.98 8.31 12.00
C LYS A 238 -8.91 9.14 12.72
N PRO A 239 -9.25 9.82 13.83
CA PRO A 239 -8.26 10.48 14.66
C PRO A 239 -7.21 9.52 15.21
N VAL A 240 -5.96 9.98 15.25
CA VAL A 240 -4.83 9.31 15.88
C VAL A 240 -4.37 10.19 17.03
N ILE A 241 -4.57 9.71 18.27
CA ILE A 241 -4.25 10.44 19.49
C ILE A 241 -2.87 10.09 20.06
N GLN A 242 -2.25 9.02 19.54
CA GLN A 242 -0.95 8.53 19.99
C GLN A 242 -0.26 7.80 18.83
N TRP A 243 1.04 8.05 18.65
CA TRP A 243 1.91 7.33 17.72
C TRP A 243 3.12 6.78 18.49
N ASP A 244 3.20 5.45 18.57
CA ASP A 244 4.17 4.72 19.40
C ASP A 244 3.97 5.10 20.87
N ASP A 245 5.01 5.62 21.54
CA ASP A 245 4.96 6.08 22.92
C ASP A 245 4.67 7.59 23.05
N ASP A 246 4.50 8.29 21.92
CA ASP A 246 4.29 9.74 21.88
C ASP A 246 2.80 10.08 21.72
N VAL A 247 2.26 10.85 22.65
CA VAL A 247 0.90 11.41 22.56
C VAL A 247 0.90 12.53 21.53
N ILE A 248 -0.05 12.50 20.59
CA ILE A 248 -0.23 13.58 19.62
C ILE A 248 -0.98 14.71 20.31
N ALA A 249 -0.38 15.91 20.31
CA ALA A 249 -0.90 17.11 20.96
C ALA A 249 -1.33 16.87 22.42
N ASP A 250 -2.63 16.98 22.71
CA ASP A 250 -3.20 16.80 24.05
C ASP A 250 -3.87 15.42 24.26
N GLY A 251 -3.69 14.50 23.31
CA GLY A 251 -4.24 13.15 23.35
C GLY A 251 -5.75 13.06 23.11
N LYS A 252 -6.36 14.13 22.57
CA LYS A 252 -7.78 14.14 22.21
C LYS A 252 -7.98 14.13 20.70
N GLU A 253 -9.19 13.74 20.30
CA GLU A 253 -9.59 13.79 18.90
C GLU A 253 -9.62 15.25 18.41
N GLY A 254 -8.98 15.47 17.27
CA GLY A 254 -8.82 16.80 16.69
C GLY A 254 -10.10 17.37 16.09
N HIS A 255 -10.33 18.67 16.28
CA HIS A 255 -11.52 19.36 15.78
C HIS A 255 -11.52 19.50 14.25
N ILE A 256 -10.36 19.69 13.61
CA ILE A 256 -10.25 19.70 12.14
C ILE A 256 -10.52 18.29 11.62
N THR A 257 -9.97 17.27 12.27
CA THR A 257 -10.19 15.85 11.93
C THR A 257 -11.67 15.50 11.91
N ASN A 258 -12.41 15.90 12.96
CA ASN A 258 -13.86 15.68 13.05
C ASN A 258 -14.63 16.49 11.98
N ALA A 259 -14.25 17.74 11.74
CA ALA A 259 -14.88 18.55 10.68
C ALA A 259 -14.67 17.93 9.28
N LEU A 260 -13.52 17.33 9.00
CA LEU A 260 -13.25 16.62 7.76
C LEU A 260 -14.08 15.33 7.64
N LEU A 261 -14.27 14.60 8.74
CA LEU A 261 -15.16 13.43 8.78
C LEU A 261 -16.59 13.83 8.42
N ASP A 262 -17.11 14.88 9.05
CA ASP A 262 -18.47 15.37 8.81
C ASP A 262 -18.66 15.82 7.37
N LEU A 263 -17.72 16.59 6.82
CA LEU A 263 -17.76 17.02 5.41
C LEU A 263 -17.76 15.82 4.46
N LEU A 264 -16.98 14.79 4.75
CA LEU A 264 -16.89 13.61 3.89
C LEU A 264 -18.16 12.75 3.96
N LEU A 265 -18.76 12.62 5.14
CA LEU A 265 -20.07 11.97 5.32
C LEU A 265 -21.19 12.75 4.61
N GLU A 266 -21.20 14.08 4.74
CA GLU A 266 -22.12 14.95 4.03
C GLU A 266 -21.97 14.79 2.52
N ASP A 267 -20.74 14.80 2.00
CA ASP A 267 -20.42 14.61 0.59
C ASP A 267 -20.96 13.28 0.04
N MET A 268 -20.77 12.18 0.79
CA MET A 268 -21.30 10.87 0.43
C MET A 268 -22.84 10.82 0.42
N SER A 269 -23.49 11.58 1.31
CA SER A 269 -24.95 11.56 1.48
C SER A 269 -25.70 12.58 0.61
N SER A 270 -25.02 13.62 0.10
CA SER A 270 -25.63 14.79 -0.54
C SER A 270 -25.63 14.75 -2.08
N GLY A 271 -24.94 13.78 -2.72
CA GLY A 271 -24.87 13.70 -4.18
C GLY A 271 -26.26 13.70 -4.84
N PRO A 272 -26.52 14.46 -5.92
CA PRO A 272 -27.85 14.52 -6.53
C PRO A 272 -28.31 13.14 -7.03
N PRO A 273 -29.63 12.83 -7.09
CA PRO A 273 -30.12 11.55 -7.59
C PRO A 273 -29.57 11.17 -8.98
N SER A 274 -29.24 12.18 -9.80
CA SER A 274 -28.65 12.03 -11.13
C SER A 274 -27.25 11.41 -11.16
N VAL A 275 -26.52 11.39 -10.03
CA VAL A 275 -25.19 10.74 -9.93
C VAL A 275 -25.20 9.51 -9.03
N ARG A 276 -26.39 9.10 -8.52
CA ARG A 276 -26.55 7.88 -7.73
C ARG A 276 -26.99 6.74 -8.64
N VAL A 277 -26.25 5.64 -8.64
CA VAL A 277 -26.69 4.39 -9.27
C VAL A 277 -27.40 3.57 -8.20
N LEU A 278 -28.70 3.36 -8.38
CA LEU A 278 -29.49 2.53 -7.48
C LEU A 278 -29.02 1.07 -7.64
N VAL A 279 -28.46 0.50 -6.59
CA VAL A 279 -28.04 -0.91 -6.56
C VAL A 279 -29.21 -1.71 -5.98
N PRO A 280 -29.92 -2.51 -6.80
CA PRO A 280 -30.98 -3.36 -6.29
C PRO A 280 -30.36 -4.46 -5.43
N TYR A 281 -30.76 -4.52 -4.16
CA TYR A 281 -30.54 -5.66 -3.28
C TYR A 281 -31.79 -6.54 -3.23
#